data_AF-A0A452ZAE4-F1
#
_entry.id   AF-A0A452ZAE4-F1
#
_cell.length_a   1.000
_cell.length_b   1.000
_cell.length_c   1.000
_cell.angle_alpha   90.00
_cell.angle_beta   90.00
_cell.angle_gamma   90.00
#
_symmetry.space_group_name_H-M   'P 1'
#
loop_
_entity.id
_entity.type
_entity.pdbx_description
1 polymer ?
#
loop_
_entity_poly.entity_id
_entity_poly.type
_entity_poly.pdbx_seq_one_letter_code
_entity_poly.pdbx_strand_id
1 'polypeptide(L)'
;MDLYVERMRFEAIKCMSRSYRPTVPVGYVAQVLGFLPNGDDRSEECEIWLKAHGAVLSVDNGGELQIDTKASSSTLFMPEPENAVAHGDASLAVNDFFARTS
;
A
#
# COMPACT_ATOMS: atom_id res chain seq x y z
N MET A 1 -10.36 7.93 2.68
CA MET A 1 -10.16 6.95 3.77
C MET A 1 -9.54 7.68 4.97
N ASP A 2 -9.67 7.18 6.20
CA ASP A 2 -8.90 7.74 7.33
C ASP A 2 -7.40 7.48 7.07
N LEU A 3 -6.64 8.54 6.75
CA LEU A 3 -5.22 8.46 6.40
C LEU A 3 -4.38 7.77 7.48
N TYR A 4 -4.80 7.82 8.74
CA TYR A 4 -4.11 7.13 9.83
C TYR A 4 -4.28 5.61 9.75
N VAL A 5 -5.48 5.14 9.42
CA VAL A 5 -5.78 3.71 9.24
C VAL A 5 -4.99 3.14 8.06
N GLU A 6 -4.92 3.87 6.96
CA GLU A 6 -4.18 3.45 5.77
C GLU A 6 -2.67 3.31 6.07
N ARG A 7 -2.07 4.32 6.71
CA ARG A 7 -0.67 4.28 7.13
C ARG A 7 -0.39 3.14 8.11
N MET A 8 -1.29 2.89 9.06
CA MET A 8 -1.15 1.77 10.01
C MET A 8 -1.17 0.42 9.29
N ARG A 9 -2.08 0.23 8.33
CA ARG A 9 -2.14 -1.00 7.52
C ARG A 9 -0.86 -1.18 6.69
N PHE A 10 -0.34 -0.10 6.11
CA PHE A 10 0.89 -0.14 5.33
C PHE A 10 2.12 -0.53 6.16
N GLU A 11 2.30 0.06 7.34
CA GLU A 11 3.41 -0.31 8.21
C GLU A 11 3.28 -1.76 8.72
N ALA A 12 2.06 -2.23 8.97
CA ALA A 12 1.81 -3.62 9.31
C ALA A 12 2.25 -4.58 8.19
N ILE A 13 1.82 -4.37 6.93
CA ILE A 13 2.19 -5.27 5.82
C ILE A 13 3.70 -5.24 5.52
N LYS A 14 4.34 -4.07 5.69
CA LYS A 14 5.79 -3.92 5.55
C LYS A 14 6.55 -4.70 6.62
N CYS A 15 6.06 -4.68 7.87
CA CYS A 15 6.60 -5.49 8.95
C CYS A 15 6.42 -6.99 8.69
N MET A 16 5.22 -7.40 8.26
CA MET A 16 4.89 -8.79 7.94
C MET A 16 5.79 -9.33 6.82
N SER A 17 5.99 -8.57 5.74
CA SER A 17 6.83 -8.99 4.60
C SER A 17 8.32 -9.17 4.96
N ARG A 18 8.78 -8.56 6.05
CA ARG A 18 10.14 -8.76 6.60
C ARG A 18 10.22 -9.92 7.57
N SER A 19 9.12 -10.24 8.26
CA SER A 19 9.10 -11.19 9.38
C SER A 19 8.67 -12.59 8.96
N TYR A 20 7.79 -12.71 7.96
CA TYR A 20 7.32 -14.00 7.44
C TYR A 20 8.04 -14.33 6.12
N ARG A 21 8.33 -15.62 5.90
CA ARG A 21 8.93 -16.16 4.67
C ARG A 21 8.46 -17.60 4.43
N PRO A 22 8.27 -18.06 3.18
CA PRO A 22 8.32 -17.26 1.94
C PRO A 22 6.99 -16.58 1.62
N THR A 23 5.88 -17.06 2.16
CA THR A 23 4.52 -16.59 1.86
C THR A 23 3.68 -16.44 3.11
N VAL A 24 2.59 -15.67 3.02
CA VAL A 24 1.56 -15.54 4.07
C VAL A 24 0.17 -15.54 3.44
N PRO A 25 -0.80 -16.27 4.00
CA PRO A 25 -2.17 -16.27 3.47
C PRO A 25 -2.84 -14.90 3.50
N VAL A 26 -3.53 -14.54 2.42
CA VAL A 26 -4.25 -13.26 2.33
C VAL A 26 -5.38 -13.18 3.37
N GLY A 27 -6.06 -14.30 3.67
CA GLY A 27 -7.10 -14.32 4.71
C GLY A 27 -6.56 -13.95 6.10
N TYR A 28 -5.38 -14.46 6.47
CA TYR A 28 -4.71 -14.09 7.71
C TYR A 28 -4.33 -12.61 7.73
N VAL A 29 -3.81 -12.10 6.62
CA VAL A 29 -3.46 -10.68 6.47
C VAL A 29 -4.70 -9.80 6.55
N ALA A 30 -5.81 -10.19 5.92
CA ALA A 30 -7.10 -9.50 5.99
C ALA A 30 -7.60 -9.39 7.44
N GLN A 31 -7.44 -10.45 8.23
CA GLN A 31 -7.76 -10.43 9.66
C GLN A 31 -6.89 -9.42 10.42
N VAL A 32 -5.57 -9.48 10.24
CA VAL A 32 -4.60 -8.62 10.94
C VAL A 32 -4.78 -7.13 10.58
N LEU A 33 -5.03 -6.83 9.30
CA LEU A 33 -5.24 -5.48 8.81
C LEU A 33 -6.66 -4.93 9.09
N GLY A 34 -7.54 -5.75 9.67
CA GLY A 34 -8.89 -5.37 10.06
C GLY A 34 -9.88 -5.24 8.91
N PHE A 35 -9.72 -6.03 7.84
CA PHE A 35 -10.69 -6.15 6.75
C PHE A 35 -11.84 -7.12 7.09
N LEU A 36 -11.71 -7.91 8.16
CA LEU A 36 -12.71 -8.89 8.62
C LEU A 36 -13.41 -8.45 9.93
N PRO A 37 -14.22 -7.37 9.95
CA PRO A 37 -14.79 -6.87 11.20
C PRO A 37 -15.84 -7.80 11.84
N ASN A 38 -16.49 -8.68 11.07
CA ASN A 38 -17.61 -9.53 11.54
C ASN A 38 -17.57 -10.98 11.03
N GLY A 39 -16.40 -11.47 10.61
CA GLY A 39 -16.29 -12.81 9.98
C GLY A 39 -16.89 -12.90 8.57
N ASP A 40 -17.31 -11.77 8.01
CA ASP A 40 -17.66 -11.64 6.59
C ASP A 40 -16.37 -11.56 5.77
N ASP A 41 -16.23 -12.43 4.78
CA ASP A 41 -14.97 -12.69 4.08
C ASP A 41 -14.68 -11.59 3.04
N ARG A 42 -14.37 -10.37 3.50
CA ARG A 42 -13.93 -9.26 2.64
C ARG A 42 -12.47 -9.42 2.19
N SER A 43 -12.07 -10.66 1.92
CA SER A 43 -10.75 -10.98 1.36
C SER A 43 -10.50 -10.26 0.03
N GLU A 44 -11.56 -10.00 -0.75
CA GLU A 44 -11.47 -9.22 -1.99
C GLU A 44 -11.06 -7.75 -1.75
N GLU A 45 -11.59 -7.09 -0.72
CA GLU A 45 -11.21 -5.72 -0.36
C GLU A 45 -9.73 -5.66 0.06
N CYS A 46 -9.29 -6.64 0.85
CA CYS A 46 -7.89 -6.79 1.24
C CYS A 46 -7.00 -7.04 0.02
N GLU A 47 -7.40 -7.92 -0.90
CA GLU A 47 -6.66 -8.22 -2.13
C GLU A 47 -6.46 -6.98 -2.99
N ILE A 48 -7.54 -6.21 -3.24
CA ILE A 48 -7.49 -4.97 -4.00
C ILE A 48 -6.54 -3.98 -3.33
N TRP A 49 -6.65 -3.81 -2.01
CA TRP A 49 -5.79 -2.91 -1.24
C TRP A 49 -4.32 -3.34 -1.32
N LEU A 50 -4.03 -4.62 -1.17
CA LEU A 50 -2.67 -5.19 -1.26
C LEU A 50 -2.05 -4.95 -2.63
N LYS A 51 -2.79 -5.21 -3.72
CA LYS A 51 -2.33 -4.96 -5.09
C LYS A 51 -2.06 -3.47 -5.33
N ALA A 52 -2.93 -2.58 -4.84
CA ALA A 52 -2.74 -1.14 -4.95
C ALA A 52 -1.47 -0.65 -4.24
N HIS A 53 -1.06 -1.33 -3.16
CA HIS A 53 0.16 -1.04 -2.40
C HIS A 53 1.40 -1.79 -2.91
N GLY A 54 1.32 -2.46 -4.06
CA GLY A 54 2.45 -3.14 -4.69
C GLY A 54 2.79 -4.50 -4.09
N ALA A 55 1.88 -5.15 -3.37
CA ALA A 55 2.08 -6.53 -2.92
C ALA A 55 2.01 -7.50 -4.12
N VAL A 56 2.88 -8.51 -4.10
CA VAL A 56 2.90 -9.60 -5.07
C VAL A 56 2.11 -10.76 -4.51
N LEU A 57 1.03 -11.14 -5.20
CA LEU A 57 0.13 -12.21 -4.79
C LEU A 57 0.26 -13.41 -5.73
N SER A 58 0.18 -14.61 -5.17
CA SER A 58 0.17 -15.86 -5.91
C SER A 58 -0.82 -16.85 -5.31
N VAL A 59 -1.34 -17.76 -6.13
CA VAL A 59 -2.19 -18.85 -5.64
C VAL A 59 -1.29 -20.05 -5.36
N ASP A 60 -1.36 -20.58 -4.14
CA ASP A 60 -0.62 -21.81 -3.80
C ASP A 60 -1.27 -23.04 -4.44
N ASN A 61 -0.57 -24.19 -4.40
CA ASN A 61 -1.06 -25.47 -4.90
C ASN A 61 -2.39 -25.91 -4.26
N GLY A 62 -2.73 -25.39 -3.08
CA GLY A 62 -4.01 -25.60 -2.40
C GLY A 62 -5.16 -24.71 -2.87
N GLY A 63 -4.92 -23.79 -3.81
CA GLY A 63 -5.93 -22.83 -4.30
C GLY A 63 -6.11 -21.60 -3.41
N GLU A 64 -5.32 -21.46 -2.34
CA GLU A 64 -5.39 -20.32 -1.42
C GLU A 64 -4.51 -19.16 -1.89
N LEU A 65 -5.03 -17.95 -1.80
CA LEU A 65 -4.31 -16.73 -2.18
C LEU A 65 -3.26 -16.38 -1.12
N GLN A 66 -2.02 -16.23 -1.55
CA GLN A 66 -0.84 -15.98 -0.73
C GLN A 66 -0.18 -14.66 -1.14
N ILE A 67 0.44 -13.99 -0.18
CA ILE A 67 1.38 -12.89 -0.42
C ILE A 67 2.78 -13.48 -0.54
N ASP A 68 3.46 -13.24 -1.67
CA ASP A 68 4.90 -13.50 -1.79
C ASP A 68 5.66 -12.40 -1.03
N THR A 69 5.99 -12.68 0.23
CA THR A 69 6.67 -11.72 1.12
C THR A 69 8.05 -11.30 0.61
N LYS A 70 8.73 -12.19 -0.13
CA LYS A 70 10.06 -11.92 -0.67
C LYS A 70 9.95 -10.92 -1.83
N ALA A 71 9.08 -11.20 -2.80
CA ALA A 71 8.87 -10.34 -3.95
C ALA A 71 8.22 -9.00 -3.55
N SER A 72 7.26 -9.04 -2.61
CA SER A 72 6.58 -7.85 -2.09
C SER A 72 7.54 -6.90 -1.36
N SER A 73 8.59 -7.41 -0.71
CA SER A 73 9.50 -6.57 0.08
C SER A 73 10.18 -5.43 -0.72
N SER A 74 10.38 -5.62 -2.02
CA SER A 74 10.98 -4.62 -2.92
C SER A 74 9.96 -3.75 -3.66
N THR A 75 8.70 -4.14 -3.68
CA THR A 75 7.66 -3.50 -4.50
C THR A 75 6.59 -2.79 -3.66
N LEU A 76 6.55 -3.00 -2.34
CA LEU A 76 5.60 -2.33 -1.46
C LEU A 76 5.82 -0.81 -1.43
N PHE A 77 4.76 -0.05 -1.67
CA PHE A 77 4.74 1.41 -1.59
C PHE A 77 3.42 1.93 -1.02
N MET A 78 3.45 3.16 -0.50
CA MET A 78 2.24 3.90 -0.11
C MET A 78 1.83 4.78 -1.30
N PRO A 79 0.65 4.55 -1.92
CA PRO A 79 0.15 5.41 -2.99
C PRO A 79 0.00 6.86 -2.53
N GLU A 80 0.16 7.82 -3.45
CA GLU A 80 -0.12 9.22 -3.14
C GLU A 80 -1.61 9.40 -2.84
N PRO A 81 -1.97 10.17 -1.79
CA PRO A 81 -3.37 10.38 -1.48
C PRO A 81 -4.03 11.19 -2.61
N GLU A 82 -5.18 10.72 -3.08
CA GLU A 82 -5.99 11.35 -4.15
C GLU A 82 -6.35 12.83 -3.87
N ASN A 83 -6.31 13.25 -2.61
CA ASN A 83 -6.56 14.64 -2.16
C ASN A 83 -5.27 15.39 -1.75
N ALA A 84 -4.09 14.92 -2.18
CA ALA A 84 -2.88 15.71 -2.05
C ALA A 84 -3.02 16.98 -2.90
N VAL A 85 -3.42 18.08 -2.25
CA VAL A 85 -3.29 19.40 -2.87
C VAL A 85 -1.81 19.60 -3.10
N ALA A 86 -1.38 19.57 -4.35
CA ALA A 86 -0.03 19.91 -4.72
C ALA A 86 0.21 21.35 -4.25
N HIS A 87 0.87 21.52 -3.10
CA HIS A 87 1.55 22.76 -2.76
C HIS A 87 2.77 22.87 -3.68
N GLY A 88 2.54 22.89 -4.98
CA GLY A 88 3.50 23.39 -5.94
C GLY A 88 3.73 24.83 -5.53
N ASP A 89 4.89 25.08 -4.93
CA ASP A 89 5.34 26.43 -4.63
C ASP A 89 5.37 27.19 -5.97
N ALA A 90 4.30 27.96 -6.20
CA ALA A 90 4.14 28.77 -7.41
C ALA A 90 5.24 29.83 -7.55
N SER A 91 6.16 29.93 -6.56
CA SER A 91 7.31 30.83 -6.55
C SER A 91 8.55 30.24 -7.23
N LEU A 92 8.53 28.98 -7.70
CA LEU A 92 9.66 28.36 -8.41
C LEU A 92 9.55 28.45 -9.95
N ALA A 93 8.82 29.45 -10.48
CA ALA A 93 8.91 29.78 -11.89
C ALA A 93 10.26 30.46 -12.18
N VAL A 94 11.22 29.70 -12.69
CA VAL A 94 12.54 30.19 -13.13
C VAL A 94 12.44 31.39 -14.09
N ASN A 95 11.33 31.51 -14.81
CA ASN A 95 11.05 32.65 -15.70
C ASN A 95 10.87 33.97 -14.94
N ASP A 96 10.42 33.96 -13.68
CA ASP A 96 10.25 35.15 -12.85
C ASP A 96 11.61 35.66 -12.32
N PHE A 97 12.62 34.79 -12.28
CA PHE A 97 14.00 35.14 -11.92
C PHE A 97 14.69 36.00 -13.01
N PHE A 98 14.34 35.80 -14.28
CA PHE A 98 14.91 36.55 -15.41
C PHE A 98 14.16 37.85 -15.73
N ALA A 99 12.96 38.06 -15.19
CA ALA A 99 12.15 39.23 -15.51
C ALA A 99 12.61 40.53 -14.79
N ARG A 100 13.61 40.47 -13.88
CA ARG A 100 14.07 41.63 -13.09
C ARG A 100 15.37 42.28 -13.58
N THR A 101 15.73 42.14 -14.85
CA THR A 101 16.82 42.95 -15.42
C THR A 101 16.52 43.39 -16.85
N SER A 102 16.18 44.67 -16.96
CA SER A 102 16.10 45.55 -18.16
C SER A 102 14.74 45.70 -18.83
#